data_AF-A0A2W5Q162-F1
#
_entry.id   AF-A0A2W5Q162-F1
#
_cell.length_a   1.000
_cell.length_b   1.000
_cell.length_c   1.000
_cell.angle_alpha   90.00
_cell.angle_beta   90.00
_cell.angle_gamma   90.00
#
_symmetry.space_group_name_H-M   'P 1'
#
loop_
_entity.id
_entity.type
_entity.pdbx_description
1 polymer ?
#
loop_
_entity_poly.entity_id
_entity_poly.type
_entity_poly.pdbx_seq_one_letter_code
_entity_poly.pdbx_strand_id
1 'polypeptide(L)' 'MTKGKDVDALSDSALARMAWERRREALHGDRHALRAARELDKELGRRDAIYASGFGALRPARATARAWWKFWH' A
#
# COMPACT_ATOMS: atom_id res chain seq x y z
N MET A 1 21.81 12.87 -2.47
CA MET A 1 21.30 11.49 -2.37
C MET A 1 21.26 11.10 -0.89
N THR A 2 20.14 11.36 -0.21
CA THR A 2 19.94 11.12 1.24
C THR A 2 18.51 10.66 1.55
N LYS A 3 17.81 10.07 0.57
CA LYS A 3 16.33 9.95 0.62
C LYS A 3 15.78 8.64 1.20
N GLY A 4 16.62 7.63 1.48
CA GLY A 4 16.14 6.33 1.99
C GLY A 4 15.99 6.28 3.52
N LYS A 5 17.00 6.78 4.25
CA LYS A 5 17.05 6.68 5.72
C LYS A 5 16.01 7.54 6.46
N ASP A 6 15.53 8.60 5.81
CA ASP A 6 14.58 9.53 6.43
C ASP A 6 13.15 8.96 6.44
N VAL A 7 12.80 8.13 5.45
CA VAL A 7 11.44 7.61 5.25
C VAL A 7 11.08 6.61 6.35
N ASP A 8 12.04 5.81 6.80
CA ASP A 8 11.85 4.86 7.90
C ASP A 8 11.62 5.55 9.26
N ALA A 9 12.17 6.75 9.45
CA ALA A 9 12.05 7.52 10.70
C ALA A 9 10.72 8.29 10.82
N LEU A 10 9.98 8.43 9.74
CA LEU A 10 8.69 9.13 9.74
C LEU A 10 7.60 8.30 10.40
N SER A 11 6.66 8.98 11.07
CA SER A 11 5.41 8.37 11.52
C SER A 11 4.49 8.04 10.33
N ASP A 12 3.55 7.11 10.52
CA ASP A 12 2.61 6.68 9.47
C ASP A 12 1.74 7.85 8.96
N SER A 13 1.36 8.77 9.85
CA SER A 13 0.60 9.97 9.49
C SER A 13 1.45 10.97 8.69
N ALA A 14 2.72 11.14 9.04
CA ALA A 14 3.65 11.97 8.27
C ALA A 14 3.92 11.37 6.87
N LEU A 15 4.13 10.05 6.80
CA LEU A 15 4.25 9.29 5.55
C LEU A 15 3.04 9.50 4.63
N ALA A 16 1.82 9.30 5.17
CA ALA A 16 0.58 9.46 4.42
C ALA A 16 0.39 10.91 3.92
N ARG A 17 0.71 11.89 4.76
CA ARG A 17 0.63 13.30 4.37
C ARG A 17 1.62 13.63 3.25
N MET A 18 2.88 13.22 3.39
CA MET A 18 3.89 13.45 2.36
C MET A 18 3.55 12.73 1.06
N ALA A 19 3.02 11.51 1.13
CA ALA A 19 2.57 10.77 -0.05
C ALA A 19 1.47 11.52 -0.79
N TRP A 20 0.49 12.07 -0.06
CA TRP A 20 -0.59 12.88 -0.63
C TRP A 20 -0.06 14.16 -1.32
N GLU A 21 0.84 14.90 -0.67
CA GLU A 21 1.46 16.10 -1.23
C GLU A 21 2.22 15.78 -2.53
N ARG A 22 3.00 14.69 -2.56
CA ARG A 22 3.71 14.23 -3.76
C ARG A 22 2.80 13.76 -4.87
N ARG A 23 1.68 13.11 -4.56
CA ARG A 23 0.66 12.74 -5.57
C ARG A 23 0.04 13.99 -6.18
N ARG A 24 -0.24 15.01 -5.37
CA ARG A 24 -0.76 16.29 -5.86
C ARG A 24 0.21 16.97 -6.82
N GLU A 25 1.50 17.02 -6.48
CA GLU A 25 2.56 17.50 -7.38
C GLU A 25 2.64 16.67 -8.68
N ALA A 26 2.51 15.35 -8.57
CA ALA A 26 2.54 14.45 -9.72
C ALA A 26 1.37 14.66 -10.70
N LEU A 27 0.19 15.09 -10.23
CA LEU A 27 -0.93 15.45 -11.09
C LEU A 27 -0.61 16.64 -12.02
N HIS A 28 0.35 17.48 -11.63
CA HIS A 28 0.85 18.57 -12.46
C HIS A 28 1.95 18.13 -13.45
N GLY A 29 2.20 16.83 -13.58
CA GLY A 29 3.16 16.26 -14.52
C GLY A 29 4.56 16.02 -13.96
N ASP A 30 4.79 16.26 -12.67
CA ASP A 30 6.08 16.01 -12.04
C ASP A 30 6.33 14.50 -11.84
N ARG A 31 7.18 13.93 -12.70
CA ARG A 31 7.59 12.52 -12.64
C ARG A 31 8.46 12.19 -11.42
N HIS A 32 9.21 13.16 -10.89
CA HIS A 32 9.99 12.97 -9.67
C HIS A 32 9.09 12.91 -8.46
N ALA A 33 8.04 13.73 -8.42
CA ALA A 33 7.01 13.66 -7.40
C ALA A 33 6.27 12.32 -7.45
N LEU A 34 5.94 11.81 -8.65
CA LEU A 34 5.33 10.48 -8.80
C LEU A 34 6.21 9.36 -8.24
N ARG A 35 7.53 9.40 -8.53
CA ARG A 35 8.48 8.43 -7.98
C ARG A 35 8.55 8.54 -6.46
N ALA A 36 8.60 9.75 -5.91
CA ALA A 36 8.63 9.97 -4.47
C ALA A 36 7.35 9.45 -3.78
N ALA A 37 6.17 9.73 -4.34
CA ALA A 37 4.90 9.22 -3.84
C ALA A 37 4.89 7.70 -3.77
N ARG A 38 5.34 7.02 -4.82
CA ARG A 38 5.39 5.54 -4.87
C ARG A 38 6.30 4.93 -3.82
N GLU A 39 7.43 5.56 -3.50
CA GLU A 39 8.30 5.06 -2.44
C GLU A 39 7.66 5.22 -1.05
N LEU A 40 6.97 6.33 -0.80
CA LEU A 40 6.21 6.55 0.45
C LEU A 40 5.05 5.54 0.58
N ASP A 41 4.34 5.27 -0.52
CA ASP A 41 3.24 4.31 -0.57
C ASP A 41 3.69 2.86 -0.33
N LYS A 42 4.86 2.48 -0.86
CA LYS A 42 5.46 1.17 -0.59
C LYS A 42 5.76 1.01 0.90
N GLU A 43 6.27 2.05 1.54
CA GLU A 43 6.60 2.00 2.96
C GLU A 43 5.33 1.90 3.83
N LEU A 44 4.29 2.66 3.51
CA LEU A 44 2.97 2.50 4.14
C LEU A 44 2.43 1.09 3.98
N GLY A 45 2.51 0.52 2.76
CA GLY A 45 2.08 -0.86 2.51
C GLY A 45 2.92 -1.90 3.26
N ARG A 46 4.24 -1.68 3.39
CA ARG A 46 5.13 -2.54 4.18
C ARG A 46 4.72 -2.56 5.65
N ARG A 47 4.44 -1.38 6.23
CA ARG A 47 4.01 -1.24 7.63
C ARG A 47 2.63 -1.85 7.87
N ASP A 48 1.69 -1.60 6.96
CA ASP A 48 0.35 -2.20 7.02
C ASP A 48 0.42 -3.73 6.95
N ALA A 49 1.27 -4.28 6.09
CA ALA A 49 1.51 -5.72 6.02
C ALA A 49 2.11 -6.29 7.34
N ILE A 50 3.01 -5.54 8.00
CA ILE A 50 3.54 -5.91 9.32
C ILE A 50 2.43 -5.94 10.35
N TYR A 51 1.62 -4.89 10.44
CA TYR A 51 0.49 -4.83 11.37
C TYR A 51 -0.51 -5.95 11.10
N ALA A 52 -0.90 -6.16 9.85
CA ALA A 52 -1.81 -7.23 9.44
C ALA A 52 -1.28 -8.64 9.76
N SER A 53 0.04 -8.84 9.64
CA SER A 53 0.67 -10.12 9.99
C SER A 53 0.66 -10.41 11.50
N GLY A 54 0.74 -9.37 12.33
CA GLY A 54 0.69 -9.48 13.80
C GLY A 54 -0.69 -9.84 14.35
N PHE A 55 -1.76 -9.48 13.65
CA PHE A 55 -3.14 -9.87 14.01
C PHE A 55 -3.58 -11.19 13.37
N GLY A 56 -2.67 -11.89 12.68
CA GLY A 56 -2.99 -13.05 11.86
C GLY A 56 -3.63 -12.61 10.56
N ALA A 57 -2.91 -12.77 9.45
CA ALA A 57 -3.45 -12.47 8.13
C ALA A 57 -4.77 -13.25 7.94
N LEU A 58 -5.86 -12.53 7.65
CA LEU A 58 -7.13 -13.12 7.25
C LEU A 58 -6.89 -13.93 5.98
N ARG A 59 -6.61 -15.22 6.13
CA ARG A 59 -6.43 -16.14 5.03
C ARG A 59 -7.74 -16.11 4.25
N PRO A 60 -7.76 -15.63 2.99
CA PRO A 60 -8.99 -15.60 2.23
C PRO A 60 -9.52 -17.03 2.19
N ALA A 61 -10.75 -17.23 2.70
CA ALA A 61 -11.39 -18.53 2.65
C ALA A 61 -11.34 -18.99 1.19
N ARG A 62 -10.67 -20.13 0.94
CA ARG A 62 -10.48 -20.66 -0.40
C ARG A 62 -11.88 -20.86 -0.97
N ALA A 63 -12.27 -20.04 -1.95
CA ALA A 63 -13.55 -20.20 -2.61
C ALA A 63 -13.56 -21.60 -3.23
N THR A 64 -14.35 -22.51 -2.66
CA THR A 64 -14.55 -23.82 -3.25
C THR A 64 -15.17 -23.62 -4.62
N ALA A 65 -14.58 -24.21 -5.65
CA ALA A 65 -15.13 -24.20 -6.99
C ALA A 65 -16.51 -24.86 -6.96
N ARG A 66 -17.55 -24.07 -6.76
CA ARG A 66 -18.93 -24.53 -6.82
C ARG A 66 -19.22 -24.86 -8.27
N ALA A 67 -19.37 -26.14 -8.54
CA ALA A 67 -19.78 -26.61 -9.85
C ALA A 67 -21.22 -26.18 -10.09
N TRP A 68 -21.37 -25.16 -10.94
CA TRP A 68 -22.63 -24.47 -11.26
C TRP A 68 -23.74 -25.42 -11.73
N TRP A 69 -23.38 -26.58 -12.31
CA TRP A 69 -24.32 -27.60 -12.76
C TRP A 69 -25.12 -28.27 -11.63
N LYS A 70 -24.71 -28.15 -10.36
CA LYS A 70 -25.47 -28.71 -9.22
C LYS A 70 -26.73 -27.93 -8.84
N PHE A 71 -26.97 -26.76 -9.45
CA PHE A 71 -28.10 -25.88 -9.13
C PHE A 71 -29.25 -25.93 -10.15
N TRP A 72 -29.21 -26.88 -11.09
CA TRP A 72 -30.19 -27.02 -12.17
C TRP A 72 -31.04 -28.31 -12.06
N HIS A 73 -31.37 -28.72 -10.83
CA HIS A 73 -32.43 -29.72 -10.59
C HIS A 73 -33.78 -29.03 -10.46
#